data_AF-A0AAN8UUJ9-F1
#
_entry.id   AF-A0AAN8UUJ9-F1
#
_cell.length_a   1.000
_cell.length_b   1.000
_cell.length_c   1.000
_cell.angle_alpha   90.00
_cell.angle_beta   90.00
_cell.angle_gamma   90.00
#
_symmetry.space_group_name_H-M   'P 1'
#
loop_
_entity.id
_entity.type
_entity.pdbx_description
1 polymer ?
#
loop_
_entity_poly.entity_id
_entity_poly.type
_entity_poly.pdbx_seq_one_letter_code
_entity_poly.pdbx_strand_id
1 'polypeptide(L)'
;MNSSWKRGELFCLLSYALVSTLSLFADPFNCLLIITTKFMVYAMGGLQIDLMYDVSDAQWRNFRRNIPILAAVFGIFTLVANLLRASYHLKARGMSTVWLLLSLVYLSYLHGACIIFILLIASVNFLLVQIFAQKKYFLLVVWVFNISVLLCNRLYEGYSFSIFG
;
A
#
# COMPACT_ATOMS: atom_id res chain seq x y z
N MET A 1 23.02 -1.59 16.99
CA MET A 1 23.92 -2.71 16.63
C MET A 1 24.39 -2.54 15.19
N ASN A 2 25.63 -2.08 15.00
CA ASN A 2 26.23 -1.75 13.70
C ASN A 2 26.88 -3.01 13.10
N SER A 3 26.13 -3.78 12.31
CA SER A 3 26.69 -4.88 11.52
C SER A 3 26.94 -4.40 10.10
N SER A 4 28.21 -4.29 9.72
CA SER A 4 28.66 -3.93 8.36
C SER A 4 27.97 -4.78 7.27
N TRP A 5 27.58 -6.00 7.63
CA TRP A 5 26.89 -6.95 6.75
C TRP A 5 25.47 -6.50 6.36
N LYS A 6 24.68 -5.97 7.31
CA LYS A 6 23.34 -5.41 7.03
C LYS A 6 23.41 -4.23 6.04
N ARG A 7 24.51 -3.45 6.07
CA ARG A 7 24.71 -2.31 5.18
C ARG A 7 25.06 -2.76 3.76
N GLY A 8 25.85 -3.82 3.62
CA GLY A 8 26.13 -4.45 2.32
C GLY A 8 24.91 -5.10 1.69
N GLU A 9 24.11 -5.83 2.48
CA GLU A 9 22.83 -6.42 2.04
C GLU A 9 21.88 -5.33 1.50
N LEU A 10 21.78 -4.20 2.21
CA LEU A 10 20.94 -3.07 1.80
C LEU A 10 21.34 -2.51 0.43
N PHE A 11 22.64 -2.35 0.16
CA PHE A 11 23.12 -1.87 -1.14
C PHE A 11 22.85 -2.87 -2.26
N CYS A 12 22.98 -4.17 -2.00
CA CYS A 12 22.61 -5.23 -2.96
C CYS A 12 21.10 -5.23 -3.24
N LEU A 13 20.26 -5.03 -2.22
CA LEU A 13 18.81 -4.94 -2.40
C LEU A 13 18.40 -3.67 -3.16
N LEU A 14 19.05 -2.54 -2.88
CA LEU A 14 18.82 -1.28 -3.60
C LEU A 14 19.24 -1.37 -5.06
N SER A 15 20.40 -1.97 -5.36
CA SER A 15 20.85 -2.17 -6.73
C SER A 15 19.94 -3.15 -7.48
N TYR A 16 19.53 -4.25 -6.83
CA TYR A 16 18.55 -5.17 -7.40
C TYR A 16 17.18 -4.52 -7.66
N ALA A 17 16.67 -3.72 -6.72
CA ALA A 17 15.42 -2.99 -6.88
C ALA A 17 15.49 -1.95 -8.00
N LEU A 18 16.61 -1.23 -8.13
CA LEU A 18 16.85 -0.29 -9.23
C LEU A 18 16.93 -1.00 -10.58
N VAL A 19 17.67 -2.11 -10.66
CA VAL A 19 17.79 -2.87 -11.92
C VAL A 19 16.44 -3.46 -12.33
N SER A 20 15.74 -4.12 -11.41
CA SER A 20 14.41 -4.69 -11.70
C SER A 20 13.39 -3.63 -12.11
N THR A 21 13.38 -2.47 -11.45
CA THR A 21 12.50 -1.36 -11.86
C THR A 21 12.87 -0.83 -13.23
N LEU A 22 14.14 -0.56 -13.51
CA LEU A 22 14.60 -0.10 -14.83
C LEU A 22 14.29 -1.11 -15.95
N SER A 23 14.43 -2.41 -15.69
CA SER A 23 14.04 -3.47 -16.64
C SER A 23 12.54 -3.49 -16.92
N LEU A 24 11.70 -3.21 -15.91
CA LEU A 24 10.25 -3.07 -16.06
C LEU A 24 9.85 -1.87 -16.96
N PHE A 25 10.66 -0.81 -16.99
CA PHE A 25 10.46 0.35 -17.86
C PHE A 25 10.96 0.14 -19.30
N ALA A 26 11.84 -0.84 -19.54
CA ALA A 26 12.37 -1.11 -20.87
C ALA A 26 11.32 -1.78 -21.78
N ASP A 27 10.49 -2.68 -21.26
CA ASP A 27 9.45 -3.40 -22.01
C ASP A 27 8.07 -3.41 -21.30
N PRO A 28 7.38 -2.26 -21.25
CA PRO A 28 6.13 -2.11 -20.48
C PRO A 28 4.99 -3.01 -20.98
N PHE A 29 4.97 -3.36 -22.27
CA PHE A 29 3.86 -4.09 -22.89
C PHE A 29 3.84 -5.59 -22.51
N ASN A 30 4.99 -6.27 -22.56
CA ASN A 30 5.10 -7.67 -22.13
C ASN A 30 4.94 -7.81 -20.62
N CYS A 31 5.42 -6.82 -19.85
CA CYS A 31 5.31 -6.86 -18.41
C CYS A 31 3.86 -6.70 -17.94
N LEU A 32 3.07 -5.81 -18.55
CA LEU A 32 1.66 -5.62 -18.22
C LEU A 32 0.84 -6.90 -18.44
N LEU A 33 1.11 -7.64 -19.52
CA LEU A 33 0.45 -8.92 -19.83
C LEU A 33 0.77 -10.00 -18.79
N ILE A 34 2.05 -10.09 -18.36
CA ILE A 34 2.51 -11.05 -17.34
C ILE A 34 1.92 -10.71 -15.96
N ILE A 35 1.88 -9.42 -15.60
CA ILE A 35 1.32 -8.97 -14.33
C ILE A 35 -0.19 -9.21 -14.30
N THR A 36 -0.94 -8.90 -15.36
CA THR A 36 -2.40 -9.12 -15.37
C THR A 36 -2.78 -10.59 -15.32
N THR A 37 -2.12 -11.45 -16.11
CA THR A 37 -2.37 -12.90 -16.07
C THR A 37 -2.00 -13.53 -14.73
N LYS A 38 -0.86 -13.17 -14.14
CA LYS A 38 -0.48 -13.69 -12.81
C LYS A 38 -1.35 -13.12 -11.69
N PHE A 39 -1.61 -11.82 -11.68
CA PHE A 39 -2.39 -11.16 -10.62
C PHE A 39 -3.85 -11.62 -10.61
N MET A 40 -4.48 -11.86 -11.77
CA MET A 40 -5.84 -12.37 -11.84
C MET A 40 -5.94 -13.79 -11.27
N VAL A 41 -4.93 -14.63 -11.50
CA VAL A 41 -4.80 -15.97 -10.91
C VAL A 41 -4.59 -15.90 -9.39
N TYR A 42 -3.83 -14.92 -8.88
CA TYR A 42 -3.63 -14.72 -7.44
C TYR A 42 -4.84 -14.09 -6.72
N ALA A 43 -5.61 -13.23 -7.38
CA ALA A 43 -6.78 -12.55 -6.80
C ALA A 43 -8.03 -13.47 -6.73
N MET A 44 -8.15 -14.44 -7.63
CA MET A 44 -9.20 -15.47 -7.62
C MET A 44 -8.82 -16.73 -6.80
N GLY A 45 -7.90 -16.58 -5.84
CA GLY A 45 -7.41 -17.65 -4.95
C GLY A 45 -8.42 -18.14 -3.89
N GLY A 46 -9.70 -18.29 -4.25
CA GLY A 46 -10.67 -19.07 -3.48
C GLY A 46 -10.55 -20.59 -3.71
N LEU A 47 -9.85 -21.00 -4.78
CA LEU A 47 -9.53 -22.39 -5.05
C LEU A 47 -8.02 -22.59 -4.81
N GLN A 48 -7.70 -23.34 -3.76
CA GLN A 48 -6.36 -23.64 -3.29
C GLN A 48 -5.59 -24.47 -4.34
N ILE A 49 -5.07 -23.84 -5.38
CA ILE A 49 -4.09 -24.44 -6.28
C ILE A 49 -2.72 -24.19 -5.64
N ASP A 50 -1.96 -25.26 -5.43
CA ASP A 50 -0.71 -25.35 -4.67
C ASP A 50 0.47 -24.67 -5.39
N LEU A 51 0.34 -23.37 -5.69
CA LEU A 51 1.44 -22.55 -6.19
C LEU A 51 2.32 -22.19 -4.98
N MET A 52 3.63 -22.33 -5.09
CA MET A 52 4.55 -21.81 -4.08
C MET A 52 4.43 -20.28 -4.05
N TYR A 53 3.76 -19.76 -3.03
CA TYR A 53 3.52 -18.32 -2.88
C TYR A 53 4.65 -17.68 -2.08
N ASP A 54 4.95 -16.41 -2.37
CA ASP A 54 5.90 -15.65 -1.55
C ASP A 54 5.30 -15.35 -0.17
N VAL A 55 6.00 -15.82 0.86
CA VAL A 55 5.68 -15.70 2.29
C VAL A 55 6.77 -14.87 2.99
N SER A 56 7.67 -14.20 2.28
CA SER A 56 8.73 -13.38 2.89
C SER A 56 8.19 -12.08 3.52
N ASP A 57 7.20 -11.45 2.90
CA ASP A 57 6.63 -10.17 3.35
C ASP A 57 5.52 -10.34 4.41
N ALA A 58 5.81 -9.85 5.62
CA ALA A 58 4.88 -9.92 6.75
C ALA A 58 3.62 -9.06 6.58
N GLN A 59 3.72 -7.91 5.90
CA GLN A 59 2.58 -7.04 5.64
C GLN A 59 1.62 -7.69 4.64
N TRP A 60 2.16 -8.22 3.53
CA TRP A 60 1.36 -8.89 2.50
C TRP A 60 0.68 -10.16 3.02
N ARG A 61 1.39 -10.95 3.83
CA ARG A 61 0.83 -12.13 4.52
C ARG A 61 -0.33 -11.76 5.44
N ASN A 62 -0.12 -10.78 6.31
CA ASN A 62 -1.16 -10.35 7.26
C ASN A 62 -2.36 -9.76 6.53
N PHE A 63 -2.16 -8.95 5.49
CA PHE A 63 -3.25 -8.43 4.68
C PHE A 63 -4.09 -9.55 4.07
N ARG A 64 -3.44 -10.49 3.35
CA ARG A 64 -4.13 -11.61 2.68
C ARG A 64 -4.89 -12.49 3.66
N ARG A 65 -4.28 -12.85 4.78
CA ARG A 65 -4.92 -13.70 5.81
C ARG A 65 -6.20 -13.08 6.34
N ASN A 66 -6.27 -11.75 6.36
CA ASN A 66 -7.42 -11.01 6.87
C ASN A 66 -8.36 -10.50 5.77
N ILE A 67 -8.17 -10.86 4.50
CA ILE A 67 -9.06 -10.45 3.39
C ILE A 67 -10.54 -10.73 3.70
N PRO A 68 -10.95 -11.90 4.23
CA PRO A 68 -12.36 -12.16 4.52
C PRO A 68 -12.95 -11.18 5.54
N ILE A 69 -12.18 -10.87 6.59
CA ILE A 69 -12.58 -9.94 7.65
C ILE A 69 -12.64 -8.52 7.09
N LEU A 70 -11.62 -8.11 6.32
CA LEU A 70 -11.60 -6.81 5.66
C LEU A 70 -12.77 -6.65 4.67
N ALA A 71 -13.12 -7.70 3.92
CA ALA A 71 -14.24 -7.69 3.00
C ALA A 71 -15.58 -7.54 3.73
N ALA A 72 -15.77 -8.25 4.85
CA ALA A 72 -16.96 -8.11 5.69
C ALA A 72 -17.08 -6.69 6.26
N VAL A 73 -15.98 -6.13 6.79
CA VAL A 73 -15.96 -4.76 7.32
C VAL A 73 -16.23 -3.75 6.22
N PHE A 74 -15.65 -3.91 5.03
CA PHE A 74 -15.93 -3.04 3.88
C PHE A 74 -17.40 -3.14 3.43
N GLY A 75 -18.00 -4.33 3.50
CA GLY A 75 -19.44 -4.52 3.29
C GLY A 75 -20.28 -3.69 4.26
N ILE A 76 -20.01 -3.79 5.56
CA ILE A 76 -20.70 -3.00 6.59
C ILE A 76 -20.48 -1.50 6.37
N PHE A 77 -19.24 -1.10 6.09
CA PHE A 77 -18.86 0.27 5.79
C PHE A 77 -19.70 0.85 4.65
N THR A 78 -19.78 0.13 3.53
CA THR A 78 -20.52 0.58 2.34
C THR A 78 -22.03 0.62 2.60
N LEU A 79 -22.55 -0.33 3.35
CA LEU A 79 -23.97 -0.36 3.77
C LEU A 79 -24.30 0.88 4.60
N VAL A 80 -23.52 1.18 5.64
CA VAL A 80 -23.71 2.36 6.48
C VAL A 80 -23.62 3.65 5.65
N ALA A 81 -22.62 3.79 4.80
CA ALA A 81 -22.45 4.97 3.96
C ALA A 81 -23.64 5.17 2.99
N ASN A 82 -24.18 4.08 2.43
CA ASN A 82 -25.34 4.13 1.55
C ASN A 82 -26.65 4.41 2.28
N LEU A 83 -26.85 3.87 3.49
CA LEU A 83 -27.98 4.22 4.34
C LEU A 83 -27.97 5.71 4.71
N LEU A 84 -26.81 6.24 5.12
CA LEU A 84 -26.66 7.67 5.41
C LEU A 84 -26.93 8.52 4.17
N ARG A 85 -26.47 8.09 2.99
CA ARG A 85 -26.77 8.78 1.74
C ARG A 85 -28.28 8.81 1.44
N ALA A 86 -28.97 7.70 1.66
CA ALA A 86 -30.41 7.59 1.44
C ALA A 86 -31.21 8.43 2.45
N SER A 87 -30.87 8.37 3.74
CA SER A 87 -31.60 9.08 4.80
C SER A 87 -31.40 10.60 4.77
N TYR A 88 -30.19 11.08 4.44
CA TYR A 88 -29.85 12.51 4.48
C TYR A 88 -29.78 13.17 3.09
N HIS A 89 -30.17 12.46 2.03
CA HIS A 89 -30.13 12.94 0.63
C HIS A 89 -28.80 13.61 0.27
N LEU A 90 -27.67 13.01 0.69
CA LEU A 90 -26.35 13.61 0.58
C LEU A 90 -25.92 13.75 -0.88
N LYS A 91 -25.50 14.96 -1.27
CA LYS A 91 -24.82 15.23 -2.54
C LYS A 91 -23.39 14.66 -2.55
N ALA A 92 -22.75 14.65 -3.72
CA ALA A 92 -21.40 14.08 -3.91
C ALA A 92 -20.35 14.58 -2.89
N ARG A 93 -20.33 15.88 -2.58
CA ARG A 93 -19.41 16.47 -1.59
C ARG A 93 -19.68 15.99 -0.16
N GLY A 94 -20.96 15.87 0.21
CA GLY A 94 -21.38 15.32 1.50
C GLY A 94 -21.01 13.85 1.62
N MET A 95 -21.21 13.08 0.54
CA MET A 95 -20.80 11.68 0.48
C MET A 95 -19.28 11.55 0.67
N SER A 96 -18.47 12.29 -0.08
CA SER A 96 -17.00 12.27 0.10
C SER A 96 -16.56 12.54 1.54
N THR A 97 -17.26 13.44 2.25
CA THR A 97 -16.99 13.73 3.66
C THR A 97 -17.33 12.54 4.56
N VAL A 98 -18.48 11.89 4.33
CA VAL A 98 -18.88 10.68 5.08
C VAL A 98 -17.88 9.55 4.87
N TRP A 99 -17.47 9.29 3.62
CA TRP A 99 -16.46 8.29 3.32
C TRP A 99 -15.14 8.58 4.02
N LEU A 100 -14.67 9.83 3.96
CA LEU A 100 -13.43 10.25 4.62
C LEU A 100 -13.51 10.03 6.13
N LEU A 101 -14.57 10.51 6.79
CA LEU A 101 -14.74 10.36 8.23
C LEU A 101 -14.81 8.90 8.66
N LEU A 102 -15.58 8.07 7.95
CA LEU A 102 -15.72 6.67 8.28
C LEU A 102 -14.39 5.91 8.07
N SER A 103 -13.65 6.23 7.01
CA SER A 103 -12.31 5.68 6.78
C SER A 103 -11.32 6.13 7.85
N LEU A 104 -11.38 7.39 8.28
CA LEU A 104 -10.50 7.93 9.31
C LEU A 104 -10.75 7.28 10.67
N VAL A 105 -12.02 7.08 11.05
CA VAL A 105 -12.42 6.36 12.27
C VAL A 105 -11.90 4.93 12.23
N TYR A 106 -12.12 4.22 11.12
CA TYR A 106 -11.65 2.84 10.96
C TYR A 106 -10.12 2.73 11.04
N LEU A 107 -9.40 3.63 10.37
CA LEU A 107 -7.95 3.64 10.38
C LEU A 107 -7.39 3.96 11.77
N SER A 108 -8.06 4.85 12.51
CA SER A 108 -7.68 5.20 13.89
C SER A 108 -7.89 4.01 14.83
N TYR A 109 -8.97 3.25 14.63
CA TYR A 109 -9.26 2.05 15.40
C TYR A 109 -8.20 0.95 15.18
N LEU A 110 -7.78 0.70 13.93
CA LEU A 110 -6.80 -0.35 13.63
C LEU A 110 -5.37 -0.01 14.04
N HIS A 111 -4.94 1.23 13.79
CA HIS A 111 -3.54 1.60 13.91
C HIS A 111 -3.23 2.46 15.14
N GLY A 112 -4.24 2.94 15.86
CA GLY A 112 -4.05 3.82 17.01
C GLY A 112 -3.16 5.01 16.65
N ALA A 113 -2.08 5.21 17.40
CA ALA A 113 -1.11 6.28 17.13
C ALA A 113 -0.37 6.11 15.79
N CYS A 114 -0.18 4.88 15.27
CA CYS A 114 0.52 4.60 13.99
C CYS A 114 -0.15 5.24 12.77
N ILE A 115 -1.38 5.74 12.92
CA ILE A 115 -2.11 6.40 11.84
C ILE A 115 -1.34 7.60 11.25
N ILE A 116 -0.53 8.29 12.04
CA ILE A 116 0.24 9.46 11.58
C ILE A 116 1.16 9.08 10.42
N PHE A 117 1.85 7.94 10.50
CA PHE A 117 2.73 7.48 9.42
C PHE A 117 1.94 7.14 8.15
N ILE A 118 0.77 6.52 8.31
CA ILE A 118 -0.09 6.16 7.17
C ILE A 118 -0.61 7.41 6.48
N LEU A 119 -1.12 8.38 7.26
CA LEU A 119 -1.59 9.66 6.74
C LEU A 119 -0.46 10.45 6.07
N LEU A 120 0.75 10.41 6.64
CA LEU A 120 1.92 11.08 6.06
C LEU A 120 2.31 10.45 4.72
N ILE A 121 2.40 9.11 4.65
CA ILE A 121 2.72 8.41 3.39
C ILE A 121 1.63 8.65 2.33
N ALA A 122 0.36 8.62 2.72
CA ALA A 122 -0.76 8.92 1.83
C ALA A 122 -0.73 10.37 1.34
N SER A 123 -0.44 11.33 2.22
CA SER A 123 -0.37 12.75 1.89
C SER A 123 0.80 13.06 0.95
N VAL A 124 1.98 12.48 1.20
CA VAL A 124 3.13 12.65 0.30
C VAL A 124 2.84 12.03 -1.06
N ASN A 125 2.24 10.84 -1.12
CA ASN A 125 1.79 10.25 -2.39
C ASN A 125 0.81 11.16 -3.15
N PHE A 126 -0.18 11.73 -2.44
CA PHE A 126 -1.11 12.68 -3.04
C PHE A 126 -0.41 13.93 -3.59
N LEU A 127 0.52 14.51 -2.84
CA LEU A 127 1.31 15.66 -3.27
C LEU A 127 2.20 15.33 -4.47
N LEU A 128 2.83 14.16 -4.49
CA LEU A 128 3.63 13.70 -5.62
C LEU A 128 2.79 13.61 -6.90
N VAL A 129 1.58 13.06 -6.81
CA VAL A 129 0.65 13.03 -7.95
C VAL A 129 0.28 14.44 -8.38
N GLN A 130 -0.11 15.32 -7.46
CA GLN A 130 -0.50 16.70 -7.78
C GLN A 130 0.61 17.49 -8.49
N ILE A 131 1.86 17.33 -8.05
CA ILE A 131 2.99 18.09 -8.61
C ILE A 131 3.50 17.46 -9.91
N PHE A 132 3.56 16.13 -9.98
CA PHE A 132 4.30 15.42 -11.03
C PHE A 132 3.43 14.68 -12.05
N ALA A 133 2.09 14.62 -11.91
CA ALA A 133 1.22 13.81 -12.79
C ALA A 133 1.42 14.01 -14.30
N GLN A 134 1.83 15.21 -14.75
CA GLN A 134 2.03 15.52 -16.18
C GLN A 134 3.50 15.37 -16.64
N LYS A 135 4.39 14.86 -15.79
CA LYS A 135 5.84 14.73 -16.09
C LYS A 135 6.17 13.30 -16.51
N LYS A 136 7.03 13.16 -17.53
CA LYS A 136 7.48 11.84 -18.03
C LYS A 136 8.19 10.99 -16.97
N TYR A 137 8.82 11.62 -15.98
CA TYR A 137 9.52 10.94 -14.88
C TYR A 137 8.65 10.73 -13.63
N PHE A 138 7.34 11.03 -13.70
CA PHE A 138 6.40 10.81 -12.59
C PHE A 138 6.50 9.41 -11.98
N LEU A 139 6.50 8.40 -12.85
CA LEU A 139 6.51 7.02 -12.42
C LEU A 139 7.81 6.68 -11.67
N LEU A 140 8.97 7.15 -12.17
CA LEU A 140 10.25 6.99 -11.48
C LEU A 140 10.21 7.63 -10.08
N VAL A 141 9.70 8.85 -9.95
CA VAL A 141 9.61 9.56 -8.66
C VAL A 141 8.75 8.79 -7.65
N VAL A 142 7.58 8.30 -8.09
CA VAL A 142 6.69 7.50 -7.23
C VAL A 142 7.35 6.18 -6.82
N TRP A 143 8.02 5.49 -7.74
CA TRP A 143 8.72 4.25 -7.42
C TRP A 143 9.87 4.46 -6.43
N VAL A 144 10.70 5.48 -6.64
CA VAL A 144 11.78 5.85 -5.72
C VAL A 144 11.23 6.17 -4.33
N PHE A 145 10.12 6.92 -4.26
CA PHE A 145 9.46 7.19 -2.98
C PHE A 145 9.00 5.91 -2.28
N ASN A 146 8.29 5.02 -2.97
CA ASN A 146 7.80 3.77 -2.39
C ASN A 146 8.94 2.85 -1.92
N ILE A 147 9.99 2.68 -2.72
CA ILE A 147 11.18 1.90 -2.34
C ILE A 147 11.84 2.52 -1.10
N SER A 148 11.94 3.85 -1.05
CA SER A 148 12.52 4.56 0.09
C SER A 148 11.72 4.31 1.38
N VAL A 149 10.38 4.29 1.30
CA VAL A 149 9.51 3.97 2.44
C VAL A 149 9.71 2.53 2.90
N LEU A 150 9.77 1.56 1.98
CA LEU A 150 10.03 0.15 2.30
C LEU A 150 11.41 -0.03 2.97
N LEU A 151 12.41 0.68 2.45
CA LEU A 151 13.76 0.68 3.01
C LEU A 151 13.77 1.26 4.43
N CYS A 152 13.08 2.38 4.66
CA CYS A 152 12.92 2.96 5.99
C CYS A 152 12.26 1.95 6.94
N ASN A 153 11.18 1.30 6.52
CA ASN A 153 10.53 0.26 7.34
C ASN A 153 11.48 -0.87 7.72
N ARG A 154 12.35 -1.29 6.79
CA ARG A 154 13.35 -2.33 7.06
C ARG A 154 14.44 -1.85 8.02
N LEU A 155 14.95 -0.63 7.83
CA LEU A 155 16.04 -0.06 8.63
C LEU A 155 15.65 0.25 10.07
N TYR A 156 14.41 0.71 10.27
CA TYR A 156 13.87 1.04 11.60
C TYR A 156 13.11 -0.12 12.26
N GLU A 157 13.14 -1.32 11.64
CA GLU A 157 12.43 -2.53 12.11
C GLU A 157 10.92 -2.29 12.33
N GLY A 158 10.34 -1.35 11.57
CA GLY A 158 8.95 -0.90 11.67
C GLY A 158 8.82 0.54 12.22
N TYR A 159 7.57 0.92 12.54
CA TYR A 159 7.25 2.24 13.08
C TYR A 159 7.20 2.17 14.62
N SER A 160 8.34 2.31 15.29
CA SER A 160 8.40 2.34 16.76
C SER A 160 8.07 3.72 17.31
N PHE A 161 7.17 3.77 18.30
CA PHE A 161 6.80 4.99 19.03
C PHE A 161 7.71 5.37 20.18
N SER A 162 8.81 4.64 20.41
CA SER A 162 9.72 4.91 21.53
C SER A 162 10.45 6.27 21.45
N ILE A 163 10.20 7.07 20.41
CA ILE A 163 10.72 8.42 20.26
C ILE A 163 9.72 9.46 20.83
N PHE A 164 8.44 9.10 20.99
CA PHE A 164 7.39 9.99 21.50
C PHE A 164 6.96 9.68 22.95
N GLY A 165 7.71 8.84 23.67
CA GLY A 165 7.51 8.51 25.08
C GLY A 165 8.79 8.06 25.75
#